data_AF-A0A6C2TY06-F1
#
_entry.id   AF-A0A6C2TY06-F1
#
_cell.length_a   1.000
_cell.length_b   1.000
_cell.length_c   1.000
_cell.angle_alpha   90.00
_cell.angle_beta   90.00
_cell.angle_gamma   90.00
#
_symmetry.space_group_name_H-M   'P 1'
#
loop_
_entity.id
_entity.type
_entity.pdbx_description
1 polymer ?
#
loop_
_entity_poly.entity_id
_entity_poly.type
_entity_poly.pdbx_seq_one_letter_code
_entity_poly.pdbx_strand_id
1 'polypeptide(L)'
;MDGDTEKMDAMKTFMGLVAVSVFAVAGCKTTEPCGCSGLCKLGGELVKPSAPIVLPDEWNSPDGMTLGKDGNIYLSINNVGDQSHPAKVGIIDSNDEVRVFTDLPVHPETGKVSPLGMVFGSDGHLYVADNQTFVSDQPGLSRLLRVNIQDGKPVGTDVVVAGLQMANGLSAHGDYIVVNDTSIDKTYPLTSGTYRFTLEELNGGPVEVEGLGDPHLIVTLKTRNKEHQIGANGVAYAANGDLFVCNFGDAEIWKATFAKSGEVACWALFSKGKQQGLACVDGLQIDEFGKLWTADFLGNAIACICPKSGKVKIVAKNEPGTGEDGSMDAPSECIRRGNKVYAANIDLSYGPNETDGFHSISVFELP
;
A
#
# COMPACT_ATOMS: atom_id res chain seq x y z
N MET A 1 45.40 -14.91 -46.92
CA MET A 1 45.40 -15.50 -45.57
C MET A 1 45.49 -14.30 -44.66
N ASP A 2 44.34 -13.72 -44.32
CA ASP A 2 44.26 -12.52 -43.49
C ASP A 2 43.14 -12.75 -42.49
N GLY A 3 43.46 -12.60 -41.21
CA GLY A 3 42.56 -12.78 -40.09
C GLY A 3 43.23 -12.23 -38.83
N ASP A 4 42.44 -11.44 -38.10
CA ASP A 4 42.60 -11.02 -36.72
C ASP A 4 43.61 -9.92 -36.39
N THR A 5 43.12 -8.67 -36.36
CA THR A 5 43.17 -7.80 -35.16
C THR A 5 42.43 -6.47 -35.41
N GLU A 6 41.09 -6.48 -35.33
CA GLU A 6 40.29 -5.25 -35.19
C GLU A 6 39.02 -5.52 -34.36
N LYS A 7 39.15 -5.50 -33.03
CA LYS A 7 38.04 -5.24 -32.09
C LYS A 7 38.60 -4.60 -30.83
N MET A 8 39.00 -3.34 -30.93
CA MET A 8 39.26 -2.51 -29.76
C MET A 8 39.30 -1.03 -30.12
N ASP A 9 38.25 -0.49 -30.75
CA ASP A 9 37.97 0.96 -30.71
C ASP A 9 36.63 1.28 -31.38
N ALA A 10 35.58 1.39 -30.56
CA ALA A 10 34.35 2.14 -30.89
C ALA A 10 33.52 2.34 -29.62
N MET A 11 34.09 2.98 -28.61
CA MET A 11 33.35 3.43 -27.42
C MET A 11 33.58 4.93 -27.22
N LYS A 12 33.12 5.74 -28.19
CA LYS A 12 32.94 7.18 -28.01
C LYS A 12 31.71 7.67 -28.78
N THR A 13 30.94 8.48 -28.07
CA THR A 13 29.97 9.48 -28.55
C THR A 13 28.50 9.06 -28.58
N PHE A 14 27.86 9.09 -27.40
CA PHE A 14 26.54 9.69 -27.25
C PHE A 14 26.39 10.24 -25.82
N MET A 15 27.01 11.39 -25.54
CA MET A 15 26.66 12.19 -24.36
C MET A 15 25.36 12.93 -24.69
N GLY A 16 24.23 12.26 -24.50
CA GLY A 16 22.94 12.93 -24.33
C GLY A 16 22.90 13.50 -22.92
N LEU A 17 22.75 14.82 -22.81
CA LEU A 17 22.47 15.50 -21.55
C LEU A 17 21.17 14.93 -20.95
N VAL A 18 21.27 14.05 -19.96
CA VAL A 18 20.16 13.83 -19.03
C VAL A 18 20.22 15.00 -18.05
N ALA A 19 19.37 16.00 -18.27
CA ALA A 19 19.13 17.03 -17.28
C ALA A 19 18.44 16.36 -16.08
N VAL A 20 19.23 15.97 -15.08
CA VAL A 20 18.71 15.65 -13.76
C VAL A 20 18.21 16.97 -13.19
N SER A 21 16.90 17.19 -13.31
CA SER A 21 16.21 18.29 -12.65
C SER A 21 16.28 18.05 -11.15
N VAL A 22 17.33 18.54 -10.51
CA VAL A 22 17.38 18.71 -9.05
C VAL A 22 16.37 19.80 -8.73
N PHE A 23 15.14 19.41 -8.39
CA PHE A 23 14.20 20.33 -7.78
C PHE A 23 14.81 20.81 -6.47
N ALA A 24 15.24 22.07 -6.45
CA ALA A 24 15.58 22.75 -5.22
C ALA A 24 14.32 22.74 -4.33
N VAL A 25 14.36 21.97 -3.25
CA VAL A 25 13.34 22.00 -2.20
C VAL A 25 13.38 23.39 -1.58
N ALA A 26 12.52 24.29 -2.08
CA ALA A 26 12.24 25.54 -1.41
C ALA A 26 11.73 25.19 0.00
N GLY A 27 12.46 25.64 1.02
CA GLY A 27 12.30 25.18 2.39
C GLY A 27 10.84 25.09 2.82
N CYS A 28 10.39 23.86 3.14
CA CYS A 28 9.10 23.63 3.75
C CYS A 28 9.10 24.37 5.09
N LYS A 29 8.44 25.53 5.15
CA LYS A 29 8.19 26.21 6.42
C LYS A 29 7.28 25.31 7.22
N THR A 30 7.84 24.61 8.19
CA THR A 30 7.10 23.87 9.20
C THR A 30 6.28 24.90 9.99
N THR A 31 5.00 24.99 9.69
CA THR A 31 4.07 25.72 10.55
C THR A 31 4.09 25.05 11.93
N GLU A 32 4.21 25.86 12.99
CA GLU A 32 4.22 25.39 14.38
C GLU A 32 3.08 24.39 14.64
N PRO A 33 3.32 23.35 15.46
CA PRO A 33 2.30 22.36 15.75
C PRO A 33 1.14 23.03 16.49
N CYS A 34 0.05 23.30 15.77
CA CYS A 34 -1.24 23.56 16.37
C CYS A 34 -1.57 22.35 17.24
N GLY A 35 -1.53 22.55 18.56
CA GLY A 35 -1.74 21.49 19.54
C GLY A 35 -2.96 20.65 19.19
N CYS A 36 -2.82 19.32 19.30
CA CYS A 36 -3.94 18.40 19.15
C CYS A 36 -4.98 18.70 20.24
N SER A 37 -5.93 19.57 19.94
CA SER A 37 -7.12 19.72 20.76
C SER A 37 -7.88 18.38 20.73
N GLY A 38 -7.86 17.68 21.86
CA GLY A 38 -8.81 16.60 22.18
C GLY A 38 -8.57 15.19 21.63
N LEU A 39 -7.74 14.97 20.60
CA LEU A 39 -7.73 13.67 19.85
C LEU A 39 -6.47 12.80 19.99
N CYS A 40 -5.47 13.18 20.80
CA CYS A 40 -4.20 12.44 20.92
C CYS A 40 -3.84 12.07 22.36
N LYS A 41 -4.79 11.52 23.14
CA LYS A 41 -4.44 10.73 24.33
C LYS A 41 -4.07 9.32 23.90
N LEU A 42 -2.92 9.18 23.26
CA LEU A 42 -2.38 7.90 22.83
C LEU A 42 -1.67 7.16 23.98
N GLY A 43 -2.20 7.23 25.20
CA GLY A 43 -1.75 6.44 26.36
C GLY A 43 -2.63 5.20 26.57
N GLY A 44 -2.22 4.30 27.45
CA GLY A 44 -2.97 3.08 27.81
C GLY A 44 -2.19 1.80 27.55
N GLU A 45 -2.71 0.70 28.09
CA GLU A 45 -2.20 -0.66 27.83
C GLU A 45 -2.42 -1.08 26.37
N LEU A 46 -1.69 -2.10 25.93
CA LEU A 46 -1.94 -2.73 24.64
C LEU A 46 -3.33 -3.35 24.64
N VAL A 47 -4.06 -3.13 23.55
CA VAL A 47 -5.38 -3.73 23.32
C VAL A 47 -5.19 -5.21 23.01
N LYS A 48 -5.97 -6.06 23.67
CA LYS A 48 -5.98 -7.50 23.40
C LYS A 48 -6.90 -7.81 22.22
N PRO A 49 -6.59 -8.82 21.42
CA PRO A 49 -7.49 -9.25 20.36
C PRO A 49 -8.80 -9.79 20.93
N SER A 50 -9.86 -9.63 20.15
CA SER A 50 -11.13 -10.37 20.29
C SER A 50 -11.03 -11.70 19.54
N ALA A 51 -12.12 -12.46 19.49
CA ALA A 51 -12.17 -13.64 18.62
C ALA A 51 -11.85 -13.23 17.16
N PRO A 52 -11.01 -14.01 16.44
CA PRO A 52 -10.69 -13.71 15.06
C PRO A 52 -11.91 -13.90 14.17
N ILE A 53 -11.92 -13.21 13.03
CA ILE A 53 -12.73 -13.62 11.89
C ILE A 53 -11.92 -14.67 11.17
N VAL A 54 -12.43 -15.91 11.18
CA VAL A 54 -11.81 -17.02 10.46
C VAL A 54 -12.26 -16.96 9.01
N LEU A 55 -11.29 -16.91 8.10
CA LEU A 55 -11.56 -16.90 6.66
C LEU A 55 -11.67 -18.36 6.16
N PRO A 56 -12.43 -18.59 5.07
CA PRO A 56 -12.45 -19.91 4.42
C PRO A 56 -11.05 -20.32 3.96
N ASP A 57 -10.76 -21.63 3.92
CA ASP A 57 -9.45 -22.16 3.49
C ASP A 57 -9.07 -21.67 2.07
N GLU A 58 -10.06 -21.44 1.19
CA GLU A 58 -9.83 -20.90 -0.15
C GLU A 58 -9.43 -19.40 -0.17
N TRP A 59 -9.42 -18.72 0.98
CA TRP A 59 -9.08 -17.31 1.17
C TRP A 59 -7.81 -17.17 2.01
N ASN A 60 -6.70 -17.64 1.46
CA ASN A 60 -5.38 -17.46 2.05
C ASN A 60 -4.78 -16.10 1.68
N SER A 61 -3.85 -15.65 2.51
CA SER A 61 -3.15 -14.37 2.33
C SER A 61 -4.07 -13.17 2.05
N PRO A 62 -5.01 -12.84 2.97
CA PRO A 62 -5.73 -11.58 2.93
C PRO A 62 -4.75 -10.42 3.08
N ASP A 63 -4.97 -9.32 2.34
CA ASP A 63 -4.04 -8.19 2.36
C ASP A 63 -4.79 -6.85 2.49
N GLY A 64 -4.87 -6.08 1.41
CA GLY A 64 -5.47 -4.76 1.37
C GLY A 64 -6.97 -4.72 1.75
N MET A 65 -7.36 -3.69 2.49
CA MET A 65 -8.70 -3.40 2.94
C MET A 65 -9.13 -1.97 2.63
N THR A 66 -10.42 -1.78 2.33
CA THR A 66 -11.03 -0.45 2.26
C THR A 66 -12.45 -0.44 2.80
N LEU A 67 -12.89 0.69 3.37
CA LEU A 67 -14.24 0.84 3.90
C LEU A 67 -15.18 1.39 2.83
N GLY A 68 -16.23 0.64 2.52
CA GLY A 68 -17.30 1.09 1.63
C GLY A 68 -18.25 2.08 2.32
N LYS A 69 -18.97 2.87 1.51
CA LYS A 69 -20.04 3.77 2.00
C LYS A 69 -21.21 3.03 2.64
N ASP A 70 -21.33 1.73 2.36
CA ASP A 70 -22.27 0.80 2.97
C ASP A 70 -21.85 0.34 4.39
N GLY A 71 -20.64 0.72 4.84
CA GLY A 71 -20.07 0.31 6.13
C GLY A 71 -19.39 -1.07 6.10
N ASN A 72 -19.34 -1.73 4.95
CA ASN A 72 -18.65 -2.99 4.78
C ASN A 72 -17.15 -2.76 4.56
N ILE A 73 -16.33 -3.68 5.06
CA ILE A 73 -14.91 -3.72 4.70
C ILE A 73 -14.80 -4.59 3.46
N TYR A 74 -14.16 -4.07 2.42
CA TYR A 74 -13.78 -4.81 1.23
C TYR A 74 -12.34 -5.25 1.42
N LEU A 75 -12.04 -6.50 1.07
CA LEU A 75 -10.78 -7.17 1.41
C LEU A 75 -10.22 -7.85 0.16
N SER A 76 -8.94 -7.66 -0.15
CA SER A 76 -8.26 -8.43 -1.19
C SER A 76 -7.84 -9.77 -0.61
N ILE A 77 -8.12 -10.81 -1.37
CA ILE A 77 -7.70 -12.17 -1.09
C ILE A 77 -6.69 -12.52 -2.17
N ASN A 78 -5.40 -12.40 -1.83
CA ASN A 78 -4.32 -12.56 -2.80
C ASN A 78 -4.12 -14.03 -3.16
N ASN A 79 -4.28 -14.91 -2.18
CA ASN A 79 -4.02 -16.34 -2.31
C ASN A 79 -2.57 -16.68 -2.70
N VAL A 80 -1.58 -15.92 -2.24
CA VAL A 80 -0.17 -16.19 -2.56
C VAL A 80 0.35 -17.46 -1.88
N GLY A 81 -0.13 -17.79 -0.67
CA GLY A 81 0.23 -19.01 0.06
C GLY A 81 -0.23 -20.29 -0.65
N ASP A 82 -1.42 -20.28 -1.25
CA ASP A 82 -1.92 -21.33 -2.14
C ASP A 82 -2.69 -20.74 -3.34
N GLN A 83 -1.98 -20.64 -4.46
CA GLN A 83 -2.51 -20.13 -5.73
C GLN A 83 -3.38 -21.15 -6.50
N SER A 84 -3.69 -22.32 -5.93
CA SER A 84 -4.68 -23.24 -6.50
C SER A 84 -6.10 -22.63 -6.46
N HIS A 85 -6.34 -21.74 -5.51
CA HIS A 85 -7.57 -20.96 -5.37
C HIS A 85 -7.46 -19.61 -6.11
N PRO A 86 -8.50 -19.19 -6.86
CA PRO A 86 -8.47 -17.91 -7.56
C PRO A 86 -8.54 -16.74 -6.58
N ALA A 87 -7.63 -15.77 -6.73
CA ALA A 87 -7.66 -14.51 -6.01
C ALA A 87 -8.93 -13.70 -6.31
N LYS A 88 -9.39 -12.89 -5.35
CA LYS A 88 -10.69 -12.21 -5.43
C LYS A 88 -10.79 -11.02 -4.47
N VAL A 89 -11.94 -10.35 -4.51
CA VAL A 89 -12.34 -9.38 -3.49
C VAL A 89 -13.45 -9.99 -2.65
N GLY A 90 -13.25 -10.00 -1.33
CA GLY A 90 -14.23 -10.36 -0.32
C GLY A 90 -14.86 -9.14 0.36
N ILE A 91 -15.89 -9.38 1.15
CA ILE A 91 -16.53 -8.41 2.04
C ILE A 91 -16.56 -8.99 3.45
N ILE A 92 -16.29 -8.16 4.45
CA ILE A 92 -16.61 -8.35 5.86
C ILE A 92 -17.74 -7.38 6.22
N ASP A 93 -18.92 -7.90 6.53
CA ASP A 93 -20.09 -7.08 6.83
C ASP A 93 -20.11 -6.55 8.27
N SER A 94 -21.17 -5.83 8.66
CA SER A 94 -21.28 -5.25 10.01
C SER A 94 -21.43 -6.27 11.15
N ASN A 95 -21.75 -7.52 10.83
CA ASN A 95 -21.81 -8.64 11.78
C ASN A 95 -20.51 -9.45 11.79
N ASP A 96 -19.48 -8.98 11.09
CA ASP A 96 -18.20 -9.66 10.90
C ASP A 96 -18.35 -10.97 10.07
N GLU A 97 -19.43 -11.09 9.28
CA GLU A 97 -19.63 -12.21 8.34
C GLU A 97 -18.93 -11.94 7.01
N VAL A 98 -18.29 -12.99 6.46
CA VAL A 98 -17.52 -12.90 5.22
C VAL A 98 -18.29 -13.44 4.01
N ARG A 99 -18.15 -12.78 2.85
CA ARG A 99 -18.71 -13.26 1.57
C ARG A 99 -17.95 -12.73 0.37
N VAL A 100 -17.99 -13.46 -0.74
CA VAL A 100 -17.40 -13.00 -2.02
C VAL A 100 -18.10 -11.73 -2.49
N PHE A 101 -17.31 -10.75 -2.96
CA PHE A 101 -17.81 -9.60 -3.70
C PHE A 101 -17.68 -9.81 -5.21
N THR A 102 -16.47 -10.06 -5.70
CA THR A 102 -16.20 -10.32 -7.12
C THR A 102 -14.94 -11.14 -7.30
N ASP A 103 -14.89 -11.93 -8.37
CA ASP A 103 -13.63 -12.40 -8.93
C ASP A 103 -12.96 -11.28 -9.74
N LEU A 104 -11.64 -11.40 -9.93
CA LEU A 104 -10.85 -10.46 -10.71
C LEU A 104 -10.33 -11.12 -11.99
N PRO A 105 -10.20 -10.36 -13.11
CA PRO A 105 -9.67 -10.91 -14.34
C PRO A 105 -8.18 -11.17 -14.21
N VAL A 106 -7.74 -12.38 -14.58
CA VAL A 106 -6.33 -12.74 -14.64
C VAL A 106 -5.56 -11.87 -15.63
N HIS A 107 -4.28 -11.65 -15.36
CA HIS A 107 -3.37 -11.02 -16.31
C HIS A 107 -3.18 -11.95 -17.53
N PRO A 108 -3.27 -11.46 -18.77
CA PRO A 108 -3.22 -12.31 -19.97
C PRO A 108 -1.88 -13.04 -20.15
N GLU A 109 -0.77 -12.43 -19.73
CA GLU A 109 0.57 -13.07 -19.82
C GLU A 109 0.84 -14.11 -18.74
N THR A 110 0.40 -13.89 -17.49
CA THR A 110 0.74 -14.76 -16.36
C THR A 110 -0.36 -15.76 -16.03
N GLY A 111 -1.59 -15.53 -16.48
CA GLY A 111 -2.75 -16.35 -16.18
C GLY A 111 -3.21 -16.26 -14.71
N LYS A 112 -2.72 -15.29 -13.93
CA LYS A 112 -3.09 -15.04 -12.54
C LYS A 112 -3.34 -13.55 -12.27
N VAL A 113 -4.00 -13.26 -11.17
CA VAL A 113 -4.20 -11.91 -10.61
C VAL A 113 -3.75 -11.97 -9.16
N SER A 114 -3.13 -10.89 -8.67
CA SER A 114 -2.52 -10.82 -7.34
C SER A 114 -2.93 -9.49 -6.69
N PRO A 115 -4.16 -9.40 -6.17
CA PRO A 115 -4.69 -8.17 -5.60
C PRO A 115 -4.03 -7.84 -4.25
N LEU A 116 -3.68 -6.57 -4.05
CA LEU A 116 -3.18 -6.04 -2.77
C LEU A 116 -4.05 -4.85 -2.32
N GLY A 117 -3.46 -3.67 -2.15
CA GLY A 117 -4.13 -2.44 -1.77
C GLY A 117 -5.34 -2.11 -2.65
N MET A 118 -6.38 -1.55 -2.03
CA MET A 118 -7.61 -1.16 -2.70
C MET A 118 -8.22 0.13 -2.14
N VAL A 119 -8.97 0.85 -2.97
CA VAL A 119 -9.66 2.07 -2.55
C VAL A 119 -10.88 2.35 -3.42
N PHE A 120 -11.95 2.88 -2.83
CA PHE A 120 -13.06 3.45 -3.59
C PHE A 120 -12.71 4.82 -4.16
N GLY A 121 -12.91 5.01 -5.46
CA GLY A 121 -12.88 6.32 -6.10
C GLY A 121 -14.11 7.16 -5.76
N SER A 122 -14.03 8.47 -6.02
CA SER A 122 -15.18 9.37 -5.86
C SER A 122 -16.32 9.06 -6.85
N ASP A 123 -16.00 8.41 -7.97
CA ASP A 123 -16.92 7.84 -8.97
C ASP A 123 -17.70 6.61 -8.47
N GLY A 124 -17.34 6.06 -7.30
CA GLY A 124 -18.00 4.91 -6.71
C GLY A 124 -17.51 3.56 -7.21
N HIS A 125 -16.43 3.52 -7.99
CA HIS A 125 -15.77 2.29 -8.42
C HIS A 125 -14.68 1.87 -7.44
N LEU A 126 -14.36 0.58 -7.41
CA LEU A 126 -13.31 0.04 -6.55
C LEU A 126 -12.04 -0.15 -7.38
N TYR A 127 -10.96 0.51 -6.96
CA TYR A 127 -9.64 0.38 -7.57
C TYR A 127 -8.82 -0.63 -6.78
N VAL A 128 -8.12 -1.52 -7.48
CA VAL A 128 -7.35 -2.63 -6.89
C VAL A 128 -5.97 -2.72 -7.55
N ALA A 129 -4.91 -2.72 -6.75
CA ALA A 129 -3.56 -2.94 -7.23
C ALA A 129 -3.37 -4.42 -7.54
N ASP A 130 -2.92 -4.73 -8.75
CA ASP A 130 -2.62 -6.08 -9.21
C ASP A 130 -1.10 -6.25 -9.28
N ASN A 131 -0.51 -6.84 -8.24
CA ASN A 131 0.93 -6.99 -8.06
C ASN A 131 1.44 -8.28 -8.67
N GLN A 132 1.94 -8.20 -9.89
CA GLN A 132 2.38 -9.38 -10.63
C GLN A 132 3.73 -9.94 -10.17
N THR A 133 4.44 -9.29 -9.23
CA THR A 133 5.72 -9.82 -8.73
C THR A 133 5.57 -11.06 -7.84
N PHE A 134 4.36 -11.35 -7.35
CA PHE A 134 4.04 -12.59 -6.66
C PHE A 134 3.77 -13.77 -7.60
N VAL A 135 3.75 -13.51 -8.91
CA VAL A 135 3.41 -14.50 -9.95
C VAL A 135 4.55 -14.65 -10.95
N SER A 136 5.24 -13.55 -11.29
CA SER A 136 6.27 -13.50 -12.33
C SER A 136 7.39 -12.53 -11.97
N ASP A 137 8.61 -12.86 -12.35
CA ASP A 137 9.78 -11.97 -12.25
C ASP A 137 9.88 -10.97 -13.42
N GLN A 138 9.02 -11.09 -14.44
CA GLN A 138 9.02 -10.19 -15.59
C GLN A 138 8.61 -8.77 -15.14
N PRO A 139 9.44 -7.75 -15.43
CA PRO A 139 9.16 -6.37 -15.02
C PRO A 139 7.98 -5.79 -15.78
N GLY A 140 7.31 -4.79 -15.18
CA GLY A 140 6.25 -4.00 -15.83
C GLY A 140 4.90 -4.68 -15.99
N LEU A 141 4.69 -5.87 -15.38
CA LEU A 141 3.43 -6.59 -15.48
C LEU A 141 2.36 -6.14 -14.48
N SER A 142 2.73 -5.40 -13.43
CA SER A 142 1.76 -4.97 -12.43
C SER A 142 0.80 -3.93 -13.02
N ARG A 143 -0.44 -3.91 -12.51
CA ARG A 143 -1.54 -3.10 -13.06
C ARG A 143 -2.33 -2.39 -11.99
N LEU A 144 -3.08 -1.36 -12.38
CA LEU A 144 -4.23 -0.89 -11.63
C LEU A 144 -5.52 -1.38 -12.29
N LEU A 145 -6.34 -2.06 -11.51
CA LEU A 145 -7.68 -2.51 -11.92
C LEU A 145 -8.75 -1.57 -11.40
N ARG A 146 -9.83 -1.42 -12.16
CA ARG A 146 -11.06 -0.78 -11.72
C ARG A 146 -12.21 -1.78 -11.81
N VAL A 147 -12.71 -2.22 -10.68
CA VAL A 147 -13.99 -2.95 -10.60
C VAL A 147 -15.11 -1.92 -10.77
N ASN A 148 -15.80 -2.01 -11.90
CA ASN A 148 -16.94 -1.18 -12.24
C ASN A 148 -18.15 -1.61 -11.41
N ILE A 149 -18.76 -0.66 -10.73
CA ILE A 149 -19.86 -0.90 -9.78
C ILE A 149 -21.09 -0.12 -10.22
N GLN A 150 -22.23 -0.82 -10.29
CA GLN A 150 -23.54 -0.23 -10.54
C GLN A 150 -24.52 -0.77 -9.48
N ASP A 151 -25.27 0.13 -8.84
CA ASP A 151 -26.22 -0.22 -7.76
C ASP A 151 -25.62 -1.11 -6.66
N GLY A 152 -24.37 -0.84 -6.28
CA GLY A 152 -23.64 -1.58 -5.25
C GLY A 152 -23.17 -2.98 -5.68
N LYS A 153 -23.25 -3.31 -6.99
CA LYS A 153 -22.84 -4.60 -7.53
C LYS A 153 -21.73 -4.45 -8.58
N PRO A 154 -20.75 -5.36 -8.62
CA PRO A 154 -19.73 -5.39 -9.66
C PRO A 154 -20.37 -5.79 -10.99
N VAL A 155 -20.05 -5.07 -12.06
CA VAL A 155 -20.55 -5.34 -13.42
C VAL A 155 -19.45 -5.64 -14.44
N GLY A 156 -18.19 -5.49 -14.04
CA GLY A 156 -17.01 -5.78 -14.86
C GLY A 156 -15.77 -5.18 -14.24
N THR A 157 -14.60 -5.48 -14.82
CA THR A 157 -13.32 -4.96 -14.35
C THR A 157 -12.49 -4.53 -15.54
N ASP A 158 -12.01 -3.29 -15.51
CA ASP A 158 -11.11 -2.73 -16.52
C ASP A 158 -9.68 -2.68 -15.99
N VAL A 159 -8.71 -2.78 -16.89
CA VAL A 159 -7.35 -2.30 -16.62
C VAL A 159 -7.32 -0.82 -16.91
N VAL A 160 -6.91 -0.01 -15.95
CA VAL A 160 -6.88 1.46 -16.08
C VAL A 160 -5.45 2.03 -16.01
N VAL A 161 -4.49 1.26 -15.49
CA VAL A 161 -3.05 1.56 -15.58
C VAL A 161 -2.29 0.27 -15.83
N ALA A 162 -1.28 0.32 -16.69
CA ALA A 162 -0.35 -0.77 -16.99
C ALA A 162 1.11 -0.27 -16.98
N GLY A 163 2.08 -1.20 -16.88
CA GLY A 163 3.51 -0.88 -16.86
C GLY A 163 4.12 -0.71 -15.47
N LEU A 164 3.34 -0.87 -14.39
CA LEU A 164 3.84 -0.78 -13.01
C LEU A 164 4.78 -1.95 -12.70
N GLN A 165 5.79 -1.74 -11.86
CA GLN A 165 6.72 -2.80 -11.45
C GLN A 165 6.11 -3.66 -10.35
N MET A 166 5.83 -3.06 -9.19
CA MET A 166 5.31 -3.73 -8.00
C MET A 166 4.18 -2.89 -7.39
N ALA A 167 3.00 -2.94 -8.03
CA ALA A 167 1.83 -2.17 -7.60
C ALA A 167 1.39 -2.59 -6.20
N ASN A 168 1.10 -1.64 -5.31
CA ASN A 168 0.84 -1.96 -3.91
C ASN A 168 -0.26 -1.06 -3.30
N GLY A 169 0.00 -0.33 -2.22
CA GLY A 169 -1.00 0.52 -1.57
C GLY A 169 -1.68 1.51 -2.52
N LEU A 170 -3.00 1.68 -2.32
CA LEU A 170 -3.85 2.64 -3.04
C LEU A 170 -4.49 3.63 -2.08
N SER A 171 -4.73 4.85 -2.57
CA SER A 171 -5.53 5.85 -1.86
C SER A 171 -6.21 6.80 -2.85
N ALA A 172 -7.28 7.47 -2.42
CA ALA A 172 -8.07 8.37 -3.25
C ALA A 172 -8.36 9.69 -2.53
N HIS A 173 -8.36 10.80 -3.26
CA HIS A 173 -8.80 12.11 -2.77
C HIS A 173 -9.34 12.97 -3.90
N GLY A 174 -10.59 13.41 -3.76
CA GLY A 174 -11.29 14.12 -4.83
C GLY A 174 -11.33 13.25 -6.09
N ASP A 175 -10.80 13.77 -7.19
CA ASP A 175 -10.73 13.08 -8.48
C ASP A 175 -9.39 12.39 -8.73
N TYR A 176 -8.55 12.22 -7.69
CA TYR A 176 -7.26 11.56 -7.82
C TYR A 176 -7.27 10.17 -7.21
N ILE A 177 -6.67 9.22 -7.94
CA ILE A 177 -6.24 7.91 -7.44
C ILE A 177 -4.71 7.91 -7.40
N VAL A 178 -4.14 7.42 -6.31
CA VAL A 178 -2.70 7.15 -6.20
C VAL A 178 -2.43 5.67 -6.04
N VAL A 179 -1.31 5.22 -6.61
CA VAL A 179 -0.77 3.87 -6.44
C VAL A 179 0.70 3.94 -6.11
N ASN A 180 1.10 3.20 -5.07
CA ASN A 180 2.50 2.98 -4.80
C ASN A 180 3.06 1.91 -5.72
N ASP A 181 4.26 2.17 -6.24
CA ASP A 181 5.10 1.18 -6.87
C ASP A 181 6.31 0.92 -5.96
N THR A 182 6.27 -0.24 -5.30
CA THR A 182 7.17 -0.60 -4.20
C THR A 182 8.61 -0.79 -4.65
N SER A 183 8.87 -1.01 -5.95
CA SER A 183 10.21 -1.33 -6.45
C SER A 183 10.36 -0.95 -7.94
N ILE A 184 10.44 0.34 -8.23
CA ILE A 184 10.64 0.85 -9.60
C ILE A 184 12.08 0.55 -10.10
N ASP A 185 13.09 0.75 -9.25
CA ASP A 185 14.49 0.41 -9.54
C ASP A 185 15.13 -0.30 -8.34
N LYS A 186 15.53 -1.56 -8.57
CA LYS A 186 16.11 -2.46 -7.55
C LYS A 186 17.57 -2.15 -7.21
N THR A 187 18.19 -1.18 -7.89
CA THR A 187 19.57 -0.75 -7.58
C THR A 187 19.66 -0.16 -6.18
N TYR A 188 20.59 -0.61 -5.36
CA TYR A 188 20.75 -0.09 -3.99
C TYR A 188 21.23 1.38 -3.96
N PRO A 189 20.60 2.25 -3.14
CA PRO A 189 19.38 2.00 -2.37
C PRO A 189 18.15 1.95 -3.27
N LEU A 190 17.28 0.95 -3.04
CA LEU A 190 16.08 0.70 -3.85
C LEU A 190 15.26 1.97 -4.02
N THR A 191 14.79 2.20 -5.25
CA THR A 191 13.93 3.32 -5.62
C THR A 191 12.50 2.84 -5.78
N SER A 192 11.60 3.55 -5.13
CA SER A 192 10.15 3.34 -5.21
C SER A 192 9.46 4.70 -5.31
N GLY A 193 8.15 4.71 -5.49
CA GLY A 193 7.42 5.96 -5.52
C GLY A 193 5.93 5.80 -5.61
N THR A 194 5.25 6.93 -5.78
CA THR A 194 3.80 7.00 -5.86
C THR A 194 3.41 7.65 -7.19
N TYR A 195 2.63 6.93 -7.98
CA TYR A 195 1.97 7.46 -9.17
C TYR A 195 0.63 8.08 -8.79
N ARG A 196 0.21 9.13 -9.51
CA ARG A 196 -1.10 9.78 -9.34
C ARG A 196 -1.78 10.01 -10.68
N PHE A 197 -3.05 9.63 -10.76
CA PHE A 197 -3.88 9.76 -11.94
C PHE A 197 -5.18 10.47 -11.59
N THR A 198 -5.75 11.20 -12.56
CA THR A 198 -7.11 11.72 -12.46
C THR A 198 -8.13 10.67 -12.90
N LEU A 199 -9.35 10.73 -12.36
CA LEU A 199 -10.45 9.90 -12.85
C LEU A 199 -10.77 10.15 -14.32
N GLU A 200 -10.56 11.37 -14.82
CA GLU A 200 -10.71 11.69 -16.25
C GLU A 200 -9.75 10.87 -17.11
N GLU A 201 -8.47 10.82 -16.75
CA GLU A 201 -7.47 9.99 -17.44
C GLU A 201 -7.85 8.51 -17.40
N LEU A 202 -8.21 7.99 -16.22
CA LEU A 202 -8.57 6.58 -16.04
C LEU A 202 -9.87 6.19 -16.78
N ASN A 203 -10.71 7.16 -17.14
CA ASN A 203 -11.89 6.96 -17.98
C ASN A 203 -11.57 6.94 -19.48
N GLY A 204 -10.42 7.48 -19.89
CA GLY A 204 -9.99 7.56 -21.29
C GLY A 204 -9.39 6.26 -21.84
N GLY A 205 -9.10 5.29 -20.98
CA GLY A 205 -8.44 4.02 -21.31
C GLY A 205 -7.25 3.74 -20.38
N PRO A 206 -6.55 2.61 -20.56
CA PRO A 206 -5.38 2.30 -19.76
C PRO A 206 -4.27 3.35 -19.95
N VAL A 207 -3.75 3.90 -18.86
CA VAL A 207 -2.54 4.73 -18.85
C VAL A 207 -1.32 3.81 -18.76
N GLU A 208 -0.38 3.93 -19.69
CA GLU A 208 0.89 3.21 -19.66
C GLU A 208 1.93 4.04 -18.91
N VAL A 209 2.54 3.48 -17.86
CA VAL A 209 3.61 4.16 -17.12
C VAL A 209 5.00 3.70 -17.55
N GLU A 210 5.98 4.60 -17.49
CA GLU A 210 7.35 4.39 -17.99
C GLU A 210 8.39 4.19 -16.86
N GLY A 211 7.98 4.08 -15.60
CA GLY A 211 8.91 3.95 -14.48
C GLY A 211 9.48 5.30 -14.02
N LEU A 212 10.80 5.38 -13.80
CA LEU A 212 11.46 6.61 -13.37
C LEU A 212 11.45 7.67 -14.48
N GLY A 213 10.92 8.86 -14.16
CA GLY A 213 10.81 9.98 -15.11
C GLY A 213 9.42 10.13 -15.72
N ASP A 214 8.52 9.19 -15.47
CA ASP A 214 7.10 9.28 -15.83
C ASP A 214 6.44 10.52 -15.19
N PRO A 215 5.63 11.31 -15.93
CA PRO A 215 5.01 12.52 -15.40
C PRO A 215 3.98 12.28 -14.29
N HIS A 216 3.42 11.06 -14.18
CA HIS A 216 2.50 10.68 -13.11
C HIS A 216 3.22 10.27 -11.83
N LEU A 217 4.54 10.01 -11.87
CA LEU A 217 5.34 9.69 -10.70
C LEU A 217 5.61 10.94 -9.87
N ILE A 218 4.71 11.24 -8.93
CA ILE A 218 4.69 12.52 -8.21
C ILE A 218 5.73 12.60 -7.07
N VAL A 219 6.14 11.47 -6.50
CA VAL A 219 7.17 11.41 -5.45
C VAL A 219 7.96 10.11 -5.55
N THR A 220 9.21 10.15 -5.08
CA THR A 220 10.10 8.98 -4.98
C THR A 220 10.70 8.83 -3.58
N LEU A 221 10.99 7.60 -3.22
CA LEU A 221 11.66 7.20 -1.98
C LEU A 221 12.94 6.42 -2.27
N LYS A 222 13.88 6.46 -1.32
CA LYS A 222 15.09 5.62 -1.33
C LYS A 222 15.10 4.77 -0.08
N THR A 223 14.97 3.46 -0.23
CA THR A 223 14.99 2.51 0.89
C THR A 223 16.42 2.09 1.19
N ARG A 224 16.91 2.42 2.38
CA ARG A 224 18.32 2.24 2.77
C ARG A 224 18.56 1.02 3.64
N ASN A 225 17.52 0.43 4.22
CA ASN A 225 17.61 -0.82 4.96
C ASN A 225 18.04 -1.97 4.04
N LYS A 226 19.27 -2.44 4.22
CA LYS A 226 19.86 -3.50 3.39
C LYS A 226 19.17 -4.86 3.53
N GLU A 227 18.55 -5.13 4.68
CA GLU A 227 17.87 -6.40 4.96
C GLU A 227 16.48 -6.42 4.34
N HIS A 228 15.80 -5.27 4.39
CA HIS A 228 14.44 -5.11 3.89
C HIS A 228 14.38 -4.05 2.79
N GLN A 229 14.77 -4.42 1.57
CA GLN A 229 14.65 -3.56 0.39
C GLN A 229 13.20 -3.59 -0.13
N ILE A 230 12.28 -3.03 0.66
CA ILE A 230 10.85 -2.85 0.31
C ILE A 230 10.53 -1.37 0.49
N GLY A 231 10.05 -0.73 -0.58
CA GLY A 231 9.90 0.71 -0.68
C GLY A 231 8.52 1.24 -0.32
N ALA A 232 8.00 2.14 -1.18
CA ALA A 232 6.67 2.71 -1.12
C ALA A 232 5.63 1.57 -1.00
N ASN A 233 4.99 1.43 0.16
CA ASN A 233 4.11 0.29 0.43
C ASN A 233 2.68 0.77 0.72
N GLY A 234 2.31 1.09 1.97
CA GLY A 234 1.06 1.77 2.30
C GLY A 234 1.02 3.26 1.89
N VAL A 235 -0.17 3.77 1.61
CA VAL A 235 -0.41 5.17 1.26
C VAL A 235 -1.79 5.62 1.74
N ALA A 236 -1.89 6.85 2.26
CA ALA A 236 -3.15 7.42 2.72
C ALA A 236 -3.23 8.91 2.43
N TYR A 237 -4.37 9.35 1.90
CA TYR A 237 -4.75 10.76 1.83
C TYR A 237 -5.44 11.18 3.12
N ALA A 238 -5.06 12.32 3.68
CA ALA A 238 -5.87 13.01 4.66
C ALA A 238 -6.97 13.85 4.02
N ALA A 239 -8.01 14.17 4.80
CA ALA A 239 -9.14 14.97 4.32
C ALA A 239 -8.73 16.34 3.73
N ASN A 240 -7.63 16.92 4.23
CA ASN A 240 -7.08 18.18 3.73
C ASN A 240 -6.25 18.04 2.43
N GLY A 241 -6.13 16.83 1.88
CA GLY A 241 -5.37 16.54 0.67
C GLY A 241 -3.89 16.24 0.89
N ASP A 242 -3.40 16.24 2.14
CA ASP A 242 -2.04 15.79 2.42
C ASP A 242 -1.92 14.28 2.13
N LEU A 243 -0.82 13.87 1.49
CA LEU A 243 -0.55 12.47 1.16
C LEU A 243 0.54 11.92 2.07
N PHE A 244 0.32 10.75 2.66
CA PHE A 244 1.30 10.03 3.46
C PHE A 244 1.68 8.74 2.78
N VAL A 245 2.97 8.41 2.75
CA VAL A 245 3.51 7.22 2.08
C VAL A 245 4.48 6.50 3.02
N CYS A 246 4.27 5.20 3.19
CA CYS A 246 5.15 4.31 3.93
C CYS A 246 6.38 3.93 3.10
N ASN A 247 7.57 4.10 3.67
CA ASN A 247 8.80 3.43 3.23
C ASN A 247 9.02 2.23 4.16
N PHE A 248 8.60 1.05 3.72
CA PHE A 248 8.53 -0.15 4.56
C PHE A 248 9.87 -0.46 5.23
N GLY A 249 10.92 -0.59 4.44
CA GLY A 249 12.21 -1.09 4.91
C GLY A 249 12.86 -0.18 5.93
N ASP A 250 12.68 1.14 5.78
CA ASP A 250 13.26 2.12 6.70
C ASP A 250 12.36 2.41 7.93
N ALA A 251 11.15 1.83 7.97
CA ALA A 251 10.12 2.15 8.95
C ALA A 251 9.85 3.67 9.02
N GLU A 252 9.77 4.32 7.86
CA GLU A 252 9.58 5.76 7.75
C GLU A 252 8.27 6.08 7.04
N ILE A 253 7.57 7.13 7.49
CA ILE A 253 6.43 7.69 6.77
C ILE A 253 6.83 9.07 6.26
N TRP A 254 6.61 9.29 4.97
CA TRP A 254 6.86 10.55 4.29
C TRP A 254 5.55 11.24 3.96
N LYS A 255 5.58 12.57 3.86
CA LYS A 255 4.40 13.39 3.62
C LYS A 255 4.59 14.32 2.45
N ALA A 256 3.65 14.28 1.52
CA ALA A 256 3.49 15.26 0.46
C ALA A 256 2.37 16.24 0.80
N THR A 257 2.61 17.52 0.52
CA THR A 257 1.56 18.55 0.47
C THR A 257 1.53 19.13 -0.94
N PHE A 258 0.39 19.65 -1.36
CA PHE A 258 0.19 20.08 -2.75
C PHE A 258 -0.06 21.58 -2.85
N ALA A 259 0.43 22.18 -3.94
CA ALA A 259 0.07 23.53 -4.33
C ALA A 259 -1.37 23.56 -4.88
N LYS A 260 -1.93 24.76 -5.03
CA LYS A 260 -3.26 24.92 -5.66
C LYS A 260 -3.31 24.41 -7.11
N SER A 261 -2.16 24.37 -7.79
CA SER A 261 -2.02 23.79 -9.14
C SER A 261 -2.13 22.26 -9.15
N GLY A 262 -2.10 21.60 -7.98
CA GLY A 262 -2.07 20.16 -7.85
C GLY A 262 -0.66 19.57 -7.79
N GLU A 263 0.39 20.34 -8.10
CA GLU A 263 1.79 19.91 -8.01
C GLU A 263 2.23 19.70 -6.55
N VAL A 264 3.21 18.83 -6.33
CA VAL A 264 3.80 18.61 -5.00
C VAL A 264 4.54 19.88 -4.55
N ALA A 265 4.04 20.53 -3.50
CA ALA A 265 4.63 21.73 -2.92
C ALA A 265 5.71 21.42 -1.87
N CYS A 266 5.56 20.30 -1.16
CA CYS A 266 6.52 19.84 -0.17
C CYS A 266 6.52 18.32 -0.16
N TRP A 267 7.72 17.72 -0.03
CA TRP A 267 7.92 16.30 0.20
C TRP A 267 8.95 16.13 1.31
N ALA A 268 8.54 15.58 2.45
CA ALA A 268 9.39 15.53 3.64
C ALA A 268 9.12 14.30 4.49
N LEU A 269 10.18 13.84 5.17
CA LEU A 269 10.06 12.84 6.22
C LEU A 269 9.13 13.34 7.32
N PHE A 270 8.10 12.56 7.62
CA PHE A 270 7.04 12.92 8.57
C PHE A 270 7.13 12.14 9.88
N SER A 271 7.43 10.84 9.83
CA SER A 271 7.58 10.01 11.02
C SER A 271 8.74 9.02 10.86
N LYS A 272 9.50 8.84 11.95
CA LYS A 272 10.54 7.81 12.09
C LYS A 272 10.00 6.69 12.98
N GLY A 273 9.32 5.71 12.38
CA GLY A 273 8.67 4.60 13.08
C GLY A 273 9.64 3.78 13.93
N LYS A 274 10.85 3.51 13.43
CA LYS A 274 11.89 2.76 14.16
C LYS A 274 12.26 3.38 15.51
N GLN A 275 12.31 4.70 15.58
CA GLN A 275 12.62 5.44 16.83
C GLN A 275 11.45 5.46 17.81
N GLN A 276 10.27 5.01 17.37
CA GLN A 276 9.02 5.01 18.12
C GLN A 276 8.48 3.59 18.32
N GLY A 277 9.29 2.55 18.04
CA GLY A 277 9.01 1.16 18.37
C GLY A 277 8.45 0.29 17.24
N LEU A 278 8.34 0.81 16.01
CA LEU A 278 7.94 0.00 14.84
C LEU A 278 9.16 -0.66 14.18
N ALA A 279 9.01 -1.90 13.68
CA ALA A 279 10.04 -2.57 12.91
C ALA A 279 9.96 -2.23 11.41
N CYS A 280 8.74 -2.06 10.88
CA CYS A 280 8.44 -1.50 9.55
C CYS A 280 7.17 -0.64 9.57
N VAL A 281 6.78 -0.14 8.39
CA VAL A 281 5.45 0.42 8.14
C VAL A 281 4.93 -0.16 6.83
N ASP A 282 3.85 -0.93 6.91
CA ASP A 282 3.30 -1.65 5.75
C ASP A 282 2.08 -0.90 5.19
N GLY A 283 0.88 -1.47 5.26
CA GLY A 283 -0.38 -0.80 4.95
C GLY A 283 -0.59 0.48 5.77
N LEU A 284 -1.31 1.44 5.19
CA LEU A 284 -1.57 2.74 5.80
C LEU A 284 -2.97 3.22 5.46
N GLN A 285 -3.78 3.46 6.48
CA GLN A 285 -5.15 3.94 6.34
C GLN A 285 -5.36 5.21 7.17
N ILE A 286 -6.34 6.02 6.81
CA ILE A 286 -6.83 7.10 7.66
C ILE A 286 -8.23 6.77 8.17
N ASP A 287 -8.47 6.93 9.47
CA ASP A 287 -9.79 6.71 10.04
C ASP A 287 -10.70 7.94 9.93
N GLU A 288 -11.98 7.74 10.24
CA GLU A 288 -13.01 8.80 10.26
C GLU A 288 -12.70 9.96 11.23
N PHE A 289 -11.78 9.76 12.19
CA PHE A 289 -11.30 10.77 13.13
C PHE A 289 -10.02 11.47 12.65
N GLY A 290 -9.57 11.15 11.44
CA GLY A 290 -8.37 11.70 10.81
C GLY A 290 -7.06 11.13 11.36
N LYS A 291 -7.07 10.00 12.07
CA LYS A 291 -5.84 9.34 12.56
C LYS A 291 -5.31 8.40 11.50
N LEU A 292 -3.99 8.36 11.36
CA LEU A 292 -3.34 7.35 10.53
C LEU A 292 -3.24 6.03 11.31
N TRP A 293 -3.40 4.93 10.61
CA TRP A 293 -3.27 3.56 11.12
C TRP A 293 -2.35 2.78 10.20
N THR A 294 -1.40 2.05 10.77
CA THR A 294 -0.46 1.25 10.00
C THR A 294 -0.23 -0.09 10.65
N ALA A 295 0.02 -1.10 9.83
CA ALA A 295 0.51 -2.38 10.27
C ALA A 295 2.05 -2.38 10.30
N ASP A 296 2.60 -3.00 11.34
CA ASP A 296 4.02 -3.30 11.50
C ASP A 296 4.20 -4.79 11.29
N PHE A 297 4.22 -5.19 10.01
CA PHE A 297 4.38 -6.57 9.56
C PHE A 297 5.54 -7.29 10.25
N LEU A 298 6.73 -6.68 10.27
CA LEU A 298 7.93 -7.27 10.88
C LEU A 298 7.86 -7.31 12.42
N GLY A 299 7.12 -6.37 13.02
CA GLY A 299 7.01 -6.24 14.48
C GLY A 299 5.77 -6.89 15.08
N ASN A 300 4.96 -7.53 14.24
CA ASN A 300 3.67 -8.14 14.55
C ASN A 300 2.77 -7.23 15.43
N ALA A 301 2.52 -6.03 14.91
CA ALA A 301 1.82 -4.97 15.62
C ALA A 301 0.95 -4.10 14.71
N ILE A 302 0.00 -3.39 15.31
CA ILE A 302 -0.72 -2.28 14.68
C ILE A 302 -0.50 -0.99 15.47
N ALA A 303 -0.41 0.12 14.76
CA ALA A 303 -0.14 1.41 15.38
C ALA A 303 -1.04 2.52 14.85
N CYS A 304 -1.41 3.42 15.76
CA CYS A 304 -2.11 4.66 15.46
C CYS A 304 -1.10 5.82 15.48
N ILE A 305 -1.17 6.70 14.48
CA ILE A 305 -0.22 7.78 14.26
C ILE A 305 -0.96 9.11 14.18
N CYS A 306 -0.45 10.10 14.91
CA CYS A 306 -0.97 11.45 14.87
C CYS A 306 -0.60 12.13 13.53
N PRO A 307 -1.55 12.51 12.66
CA PRO A 307 -1.28 13.08 11.33
C PRO A 307 -0.64 14.48 11.38
N LYS A 308 -0.64 15.13 12.54
CA LYS A 308 -0.02 16.45 12.76
C LYS A 308 1.41 16.39 13.25
N SER A 309 1.73 15.40 14.09
CA SER A 309 3.01 15.34 14.80
C SER A 309 3.88 14.15 14.45
N GLY A 310 3.36 13.16 13.72
CA GLY A 310 4.07 11.92 13.41
C GLY A 310 4.27 11.00 14.62
N LYS A 311 3.69 11.34 15.79
CA LYS A 311 3.78 10.52 17.00
C LYS A 311 3.05 9.20 16.81
N VAL A 312 3.75 8.11 17.06
CA VAL A 312 3.26 6.73 16.96
C VAL A 312 2.80 6.24 18.33
N LYS A 313 1.72 5.47 18.33
CA LYS A 313 1.31 4.61 19.45
C LYS A 313 1.05 3.22 18.93
N ILE A 314 1.80 2.25 19.44
CA ILE A 314 1.50 0.84 19.26
C ILE A 314 0.20 0.56 20.02
N VAL A 315 -0.81 0.08 19.30
CA VAL A 315 -2.15 -0.17 19.84
C VAL A 315 -2.28 -1.62 20.28
N ALA A 316 -1.79 -2.55 19.47
CA ALA A 316 -1.68 -3.96 19.81
C ALA A 316 -0.35 -4.49 19.27
N LYS A 317 0.19 -5.51 19.94
CA LYS A 317 1.43 -6.19 19.57
C LYS A 317 1.47 -7.57 20.22
N ASN A 318 1.96 -8.56 19.50
CA ASN A 318 2.25 -9.90 20.01
C ASN A 318 3.55 -10.44 19.39
N GLU A 319 4.02 -11.58 19.88
CA GLU A 319 5.09 -12.33 19.20
C GLU A 319 4.54 -13.02 17.95
N PRO A 320 5.37 -13.37 16.95
CA PRO A 320 4.96 -14.22 15.83
C PRO A 320 4.26 -15.50 16.32
N GLY A 321 3.23 -15.93 15.60
CA GLY A 321 2.34 -17.05 15.95
C GLY A 321 1.35 -17.29 14.82
N THR A 322 0.25 -18.01 15.09
CA THR A 322 -0.66 -18.45 14.02
C THR A 322 -1.98 -17.69 13.92
N GLY A 323 -2.23 -16.74 14.83
CA GLY A 323 -3.49 -16.00 14.90
C GLY A 323 -4.73 -16.81 15.32
N GLU A 324 -4.61 -18.13 15.60
CA GLU A 324 -5.73 -18.98 16.05
C GLU A 324 -6.45 -18.45 17.30
N ASP A 325 -5.72 -17.77 18.18
CA ASP A 325 -6.24 -17.16 19.41
C ASP A 325 -6.76 -15.71 19.22
N GLY A 326 -6.80 -15.23 17.97
CA GLY A 326 -7.16 -13.87 17.59
C GLY A 326 -5.98 -12.90 17.49
N SER A 327 -4.79 -13.29 17.92
CA SER A 327 -3.57 -12.48 17.78
C SER A 327 -3.24 -12.18 16.32
N MET A 328 -2.39 -11.18 16.09
CA MET A 328 -1.93 -10.89 14.72
C MET A 328 -0.94 -11.95 14.29
N ASP A 329 -0.94 -12.24 13.00
CA ASP A 329 0.08 -13.03 12.33
C ASP A 329 0.46 -12.33 11.02
N ALA A 330 1.69 -11.84 10.95
CA ALA A 330 2.20 -11.09 9.81
C ALA A 330 1.21 -10.01 9.29
N PRO A 331 0.78 -9.02 10.10
CA PRO A 331 -0.27 -8.11 9.69
C PRO A 331 0.23 -7.20 8.57
N SER A 332 -0.40 -7.23 7.41
CA SER A 332 0.00 -6.40 6.26
C SER A 332 -0.75 -5.07 6.20
N GLU A 333 -2.02 -5.04 6.64
CA GLU A 333 -2.81 -3.83 6.75
C GLU A 333 -3.71 -3.83 7.99
N CYS A 334 -4.07 -2.63 8.46
CA CYS A 334 -5.17 -2.48 9.41
C CYS A 334 -6.11 -1.35 9.03
N ILE A 335 -7.41 -1.56 9.29
CA ILE A 335 -8.47 -0.60 9.02
C ILE A 335 -9.38 -0.44 10.22
N ARG A 336 -9.87 0.78 10.44
CA ARG A 336 -10.81 1.08 11.53
C ARG A 336 -12.23 1.21 11.00
N ARG A 337 -13.16 0.51 11.65
CA ARG A 337 -14.61 0.66 11.47
C ARG A 337 -15.27 0.91 12.82
N GLY A 338 -15.65 2.16 13.07
CA GLY A 338 -16.22 2.60 14.35
C GLY A 338 -15.25 2.42 15.52
N ASN A 339 -15.64 1.62 16.51
CA ASN A 339 -14.81 1.29 17.67
C ASN A 339 -13.95 0.02 17.47
N LYS A 340 -13.95 -0.61 16.30
CA LYS A 340 -13.13 -1.79 16.00
C LYS A 340 -11.99 -1.46 15.03
N VAL A 341 -10.85 -2.12 15.21
CA VAL A 341 -9.75 -2.16 14.25
C VAL A 341 -9.57 -3.60 13.79
N TYR A 342 -9.45 -3.80 12.49
CA TYR A 342 -9.28 -5.08 11.83
C TYR A 342 -7.87 -5.10 11.26
N ALA A 343 -7.13 -6.19 11.45
CA ALA A 343 -5.82 -6.40 10.86
C ALA A 343 -5.88 -7.62 9.93
N ALA A 344 -5.49 -7.44 8.67
CA ALA A 344 -5.37 -8.54 7.72
C ALA A 344 -4.06 -9.27 7.99
N ASN A 345 -4.16 -10.55 8.34
CA ASN A 345 -3.01 -11.41 8.58
C ASN A 345 -2.66 -12.11 7.26
N ILE A 346 -1.66 -11.58 6.54
CA ILE A 346 -1.33 -12.07 5.19
C ILE A 346 -0.68 -13.44 5.21
N ASP A 347 -0.19 -13.89 6.38
CA ASP A 347 0.33 -15.25 6.56
C ASP A 347 1.43 -15.55 5.51
N LEU A 348 2.52 -14.76 5.56
CA LEU A 348 3.61 -14.77 4.59
C LEU A 348 4.97 -14.98 5.28
N SER A 349 5.74 -15.99 4.83
CA SER A 349 7.13 -16.20 5.27
C SER A 349 8.04 -15.06 4.79
N TYR A 350 8.29 -14.10 5.67
CA TYR A 350 9.23 -13.01 5.45
C TYR A 350 9.72 -12.42 6.78
N GLY A 351 11.03 -12.20 6.88
CA GLY A 351 11.63 -11.68 8.10
C GLY A 351 11.44 -12.66 9.26
N PRO A 352 10.82 -12.25 10.39
CA PRO A 352 10.57 -13.13 11.53
C PRO A 352 9.27 -13.96 11.41
N ASN A 353 8.46 -13.74 10.38
CA ASN A 353 7.17 -14.40 10.21
C ASN A 353 7.33 -15.64 9.32
N GLU A 354 6.50 -16.65 9.56
CA GLU A 354 6.48 -17.90 8.81
C GLU A 354 5.04 -18.24 8.45
N THR A 355 4.82 -18.75 7.23
CA THR A 355 3.47 -19.16 6.82
C THR A 355 2.96 -20.33 7.65
N ASP A 356 1.69 -20.29 8.00
CA ASP A 356 0.92 -21.42 8.48
C ASP A 356 -0.30 -21.70 7.59
N GLY A 357 -1.38 -22.21 8.16
CA GLY A 357 -2.58 -22.62 7.42
C GLY A 357 -3.86 -22.02 8.00
N PHE A 358 -3.74 -21.06 8.91
CA PHE A 358 -4.86 -20.42 9.58
C PHE A 358 -5.08 -19.01 9.05
N HIS A 359 -6.08 -18.85 8.20
CA HIS A 359 -6.35 -17.57 7.54
C HIS A 359 -7.34 -16.76 8.34
N SER A 360 -6.95 -15.55 8.74
CA SER A 360 -7.73 -14.77 9.69
C SER A 360 -7.63 -13.26 9.52
N ILE A 361 -8.61 -12.57 10.12
CA ILE A 361 -8.56 -11.15 10.40
C ILE A 361 -8.58 -10.99 11.92
N SER A 362 -7.55 -10.37 12.49
CA SER A 362 -7.54 -10.03 13.92
C SER A 362 -8.44 -8.83 14.18
N VAL A 363 -9.23 -8.87 15.25
CA VAL A 363 -10.17 -7.81 15.61
C VAL A 363 -9.83 -7.24 16.98
N PHE A 364 -9.74 -5.91 17.07
CA PHE A 364 -9.43 -5.19 18.31
C PHE A 364 -10.55 -4.21 18.63
N GLU A 365 -11.17 -4.37 19.79
CA GLU A 365 -12.14 -3.40 20.31
C GLU A 365 -11.40 -2.26 21.01
N LEU A 366 -11.61 -1.04 20.52
CA LEU A 366 -11.06 0.17 21.10
C LEU A 366 -11.94 0.63 22.29
N PRO A 367 -11.31 1.15 23.37
CA PRO A 367 -11.99 1.58 24.58
C PRO A 367 -12.84 2.85 24.44
#